data_AF-A0AAW0J2R9-F1
#
_entry.id   AF-A0AAW0J2R9-F1
#
_cell.length_a   1.000
_cell.length_b   1.000
_cell.length_c   1.000
_cell.angle_alpha   90.00
_cell.angle_beta   90.00
_cell.angle_gamma   90.00
#
_symmetry.space_group_name_H-M   'P 1'
#
loop_
_entity.id
_entity.type
_entity.pdbx_description
1 polymer ?
#
loop_
_entity_poly.entity_id
_entity_poly.type
_entity_poly.pdbx_seq_one_letter_code
_entity_poly.pdbx_strand_id
1 'polypeptide(L)'
;MVMSVFLSFIFPPPPSLFIKAMSVVSLTSLAYTGFSEARGKHLNYSKFWNANSHQSITKIKLTSRTGMLFLYTPAFLAALTSFVLFPHHDFRTLLLKSALALHFFKRIFEVLVVHQFSGGMILDSAIPISLSYFLSTASMIYAQHLSQGISEPPVDLKYPGVLLFLIGIGGNFYHHYLLSKLRGKGDKEYRIPKGGLFDFVLVVHQFSGGMILDSAIPISLSYFLSTASMIYAQHLSQGISEPPVDLKYPGVLLFLIGIGGNFYHHYLLSKLRGKGDKEYRIPKGGLFDFVICPHYLFEIIDFLGISFISQTLYAFSFTLGTIFYLMGRSYATRRWYLSKFENFPEDVKALIPYLF
;
A
#
# COMPACT_ATOMS: atom_id res chain seq x y z
N MET A 1 13.81 -10.54 -20.40
CA MET A 1 14.35 -10.11 -19.09
C MET A 1 13.25 -9.74 -18.10
N VAL A 2 12.38 -8.74 -18.36
CA VAL A 2 11.28 -8.39 -17.43
C VAL A 2 10.33 -9.57 -17.14
N MET A 3 9.98 -10.34 -18.17
CA MET A 3 9.10 -11.51 -18.04
C MET A 3 9.75 -12.65 -17.24
N SER A 4 11.09 -12.81 -17.29
CA SER A 4 11.78 -13.85 -16.50
C SER A 4 11.94 -13.45 -15.04
N VAL A 5 12.10 -12.15 -14.75
CA VAL A 5 12.09 -11.64 -13.37
C VAL A 5 10.71 -11.84 -12.76
N PHE A 6 9.63 -11.46 -13.45
CA PHE A 6 8.28 -11.59 -12.91
C PHE A 6 7.92 -13.04 -12.56
N LEU A 7 8.33 -14.01 -13.40
CA LEU A 7 8.16 -15.44 -13.16
C LEU A 7 8.96 -15.99 -11.97
N SER A 8 9.97 -15.26 -11.48
CA SER A 8 10.69 -15.60 -10.25
C SER A 8 9.96 -15.15 -8.98
N PHE A 9 9.05 -14.16 -9.09
CA PHE A 9 8.35 -13.56 -7.93
C PHE A 9 6.95 -14.13 -7.68
N ILE A 10 6.33 -14.69 -8.72
CA ILE A 10 4.98 -15.26 -8.64
C ILE A 10 5.02 -16.76 -8.92
N PHE A 11 4.05 -17.50 -8.37
CA PHE A 11 3.78 -18.85 -8.83
C PHE A 11 3.59 -18.84 -10.34
N PRO A 12 4.11 -19.84 -11.07
CA PRO A 12 3.85 -19.97 -12.49
C PRO A 12 2.33 -19.90 -12.69
N PRO A 13 1.84 -19.09 -13.64
CA PRO A 13 0.41 -18.82 -13.76
C PRO A 13 -0.30 -20.17 -13.93
N PRO A 14 -1.30 -20.48 -13.08
CA PRO A 14 -1.97 -21.76 -13.16
C PRO A 14 -2.59 -21.93 -14.56
N PRO A 15 -2.76 -23.16 -15.07
CA PRO A 15 -3.30 -23.44 -16.40
C PRO A 15 -4.82 -23.17 -16.46
N SER A 16 -5.30 -22.09 -15.85
CA SER A 16 -6.70 -21.67 -15.80
C SER A 16 -6.89 -20.45 -16.69
N LEU A 17 -7.66 -20.62 -17.78
CA LEU A 17 -8.09 -19.51 -18.63
C LEU A 17 -8.86 -18.47 -17.82
N PHE A 18 -9.66 -18.92 -16.84
CA PHE A 18 -10.42 -18.07 -15.95
C PHE A 18 -9.51 -17.12 -15.16
N ILE A 19 -8.47 -17.62 -14.48
CA ILE A 19 -7.56 -16.77 -13.69
C ILE A 19 -6.82 -15.77 -14.58
N LYS A 20 -6.36 -16.17 -15.76
CA LYS A 20 -5.71 -15.26 -16.72
C LYS A 20 -6.66 -14.16 -17.18
N ALA A 21 -7.89 -14.51 -17.57
CA ALA A 21 -8.90 -13.55 -18.00
C ALA A 21 -9.28 -12.59 -16.86
N MET A 22 -9.55 -13.11 -15.67
CA MET A 22 -9.93 -12.31 -14.51
C MET A 22 -8.80 -11.38 -14.05
N SER A 23 -7.53 -11.77 -14.21
CA SER A 23 -6.38 -10.90 -13.92
C SER A 23 -6.40 -9.66 -14.82
N VAL A 24 -6.66 -9.83 -16.13
CA VAL A 24 -6.79 -8.71 -17.08
C VAL A 24 -8.04 -7.88 -16.79
N VAL A 25 -9.19 -8.53 -16.59
CA VAL A 25 -10.48 -7.86 -16.36
C VAL A 25 -10.43 -7.03 -15.08
N SER A 26 -9.93 -7.59 -13.97
CA SER A 26 -9.83 -6.87 -12.70
C SER A 26 -8.92 -5.64 -12.78
N LEU A 27 -7.73 -5.80 -13.37
CA LEU A 27 -6.79 -4.70 -13.56
C LEU A 27 -7.38 -3.58 -14.42
N THR A 28 -7.88 -3.94 -15.60
CA THR A 28 -8.39 -2.96 -16.58
C THR A 28 -9.67 -2.27 -16.10
N SER A 29 -10.58 -3.01 -15.47
CA SER A 29 -11.82 -2.46 -14.91
C SER A 29 -11.53 -1.47 -13.78
N LEU A 30 -10.69 -1.82 -12.80
CA LEU A 30 -10.36 -0.93 -11.69
C LEU A 30 -9.53 0.28 -12.13
N ALA A 31 -8.60 0.09 -13.08
CA ALA A 31 -7.85 1.20 -13.69
C ALA A 31 -8.78 2.18 -14.41
N TYR A 32 -9.74 1.65 -15.19
CA TYR A 32 -10.77 2.47 -15.84
C TYR A 32 -11.61 3.23 -14.81
N THR A 33 -12.05 2.57 -13.74
CA THR A 33 -12.81 3.24 -12.67
C THR A 33 -11.97 4.33 -11.99
N GLY A 34 -10.68 4.07 -11.70
CA GLY A 34 -9.78 5.09 -11.15
C GLY A 34 -9.63 6.31 -12.05
N PHE A 35 -9.44 6.08 -13.35
CA PHE A 35 -9.39 7.17 -14.33
C PHE A 35 -10.72 7.93 -14.44
N SER A 36 -11.85 7.22 -14.39
CA SER A 36 -13.20 7.81 -14.37
C SER A 36 -13.39 8.72 -13.16
N GLU A 37 -12.98 8.25 -11.97
CA GLU A 37 -13.00 9.03 -10.72
C GLU A 37 -12.16 10.30 -10.85
N ALA A 38 -10.94 10.20 -11.38
CA ALA A 38 -10.08 11.37 -11.58
C ALA A 38 -10.68 12.42 -12.54
N ARG A 39 -11.41 11.96 -13.57
CA ARG A 39 -12.10 12.82 -14.54
C ARG A 39 -13.44 13.41 -14.05
N GLY A 40 -13.86 13.11 -12.83
CA GLY A 40 -15.11 13.62 -12.26
C GLY A 40 -16.35 12.75 -12.49
N LYS A 41 -16.19 11.58 -13.14
CA LYS A 41 -17.27 10.60 -13.33
C LYS A 41 -17.25 9.60 -12.16
N HIS A 42 -17.83 10.04 -11.04
CA HIS A 42 -17.73 9.36 -9.75
C HIS A 42 -18.73 8.22 -9.57
N LEU A 43 -18.34 7.19 -8.82
CA LEU A 43 -19.28 6.27 -8.19
C LEU A 43 -20.10 7.00 -7.12
N ASN A 44 -21.41 6.76 -7.12
CA ASN A 44 -22.40 7.54 -6.39
C ASN A 44 -22.59 7.03 -4.95
N TYR A 45 -21.55 7.19 -4.14
CA TYR A 45 -21.59 6.94 -2.70
C TYR A 45 -20.74 7.95 -1.91
N SER A 46 -20.93 7.99 -0.58
CA SER A 46 -20.23 8.91 0.32
C SER A 46 -20.41 10.37 -0.13
N LYS A 47 -19.37 11.19 -0.18
CA LYS A 47 -19.43 12.60 -0.58
C LYS A 47 -19.82 12.84 -2.05
N PHE A 48 -19.75 11.80 -2.88
CA PHE A 48 -20.08 11.87 -4.31
C PHE A 48 -21.42 11.23 -4.65
N TRP A 49 -22.26 10.93 -3.66
CA TRP A 49 -23.55 10.25 -3.86
C TRP A 49 -24.51 10.97 -4.80
N ASN A 50 -24.36 12.29 -4.97
CA ASN A 50 -25.17 13.14 -5.86
C ASN A 50 -24.42 13.66 -7.10
N ALA A 51 -23.20 13.20 -7.37
CA ALA A 51 -22.36 13.78 -8.41
C ALA A 51 -22.93 13.66 -9.84
N ASN A 52 -23.90 12.76 -10.07
CA ASN A 52 -24.49 12.46 -11.38
C ASN A 52 -26.02 12.65 -11.40
N SER A 53 -26.57 13.63 -10.67
CA SER A 53 -28.01 13.82 -10.49
C SER A 53 -28.80 14.24 -11.75
N HIS A 54 -28.14 14.53 -12.88
CA HIS A 54 -28.78 14.96 -14.12
C HIS A 54 -29.39 13.83 -14.98
N GLN A 55 -29.31 12.56 -14.56
CA GLN A 55 -29.91 11.43 -15.30
C GLN A 55 -31.32 11.09 -14.77
N SER A 56 -32.32 11.17 -15.64
CA SER A 56 -33.76 11.06 -15.35
C SER A 56 -34.31 9.66 -15.00
N ILE A 57 -33.46 8.73 -14.55
CA ILE A 57 -33.89 7.38 -14.16
C ILE A 57 -34.16 7.35 -12.66
N THR A 58 -35.28 6.76 -12.23
CA THR A 58 -35.61 6.49 -10.82
C THR A 58 -34.59 5.54 -10.20
N LYS A 59 -33.52 6.10 -9.64
CA LYS A 59 -32.43 5.34 -8.99
C LYS A 59 -32.84 4.89 -7.58
N ILE A 60 -32.68 3.60 -7.27
CA ILE A 60 -32.95 3.07 -5.93
C ILE A 60 -31.87 3.54 -4.96
N LYS A 61 -32.29 4.21 -3.88
CA LYS A 61 -31.41 4.75 -2.85
C LYS A 61 -31.36 3.83 -1.63
N LEU A 62 -30.17 3.37 -1.28
CA LEU A 62 -29.88 2.67 -0.03
C LEU A 62 -29.38 3.65 1.02
N THR A 63 -29.62 3.35 2.30
CA THR A 63 -28.88 4.01 3.38
C THR A 63 -27.39 3.67 3.24
N SER A 64 -26.48 4.58 3.59
CA SER A 64 -25.05 4.27 3.49
C SER A 64 -24.65 3.04 4.32
N ARG A 65 -25.27 2.83 5.50
CA ARG A 65 -24.97 1.65 6.33
C ARG A 65 -25.36 0.35 5.62
N THR A 66 -26.60 0.26 5.12
CA THR A 66 -27.08 -0.91 4.38
C THR A 66 -26.27 -1.13 3.09
N GLY A 67 -25.98 -0.05 2.36
CA GLY A 67 -25.17 -0.12 1.14
C GLY A 67 -23.77 -0.67 1.42
N MET A 68 -23.07 -0.17 2.44
CA MET A 68 -21.71 -0.63 2.78
C MET A 68 -21.71 -2.08 3.29
N LEU A 69 -22.71 -2.51 4.07
CA LEU A 69 -22.85 -3.92 4.45
C LEU A 69 -23.08 -4.80 3.22
N PHE A 70 -23.91 -4.36 2.28
CA PHE A 70 -24.15 -5.06 1.02
C PHE A 70 -22.88 -5.20 0.15
N LEU A 71 -21.97 -4.22 0.21
CA LEU A 71 -20.68 -4.31 -0.48
C LEU A 71 -19.79 -5.43 0.09
N TYR A 72 -19.63 -5.46 1.42
CA TYR A 72 -18.59 -6.28 2.05
C TYR A 72 -19.03 -7.70 2.41
N THR A 73 -20.32 -7.90 2.70
CA THR A 73 -20.81 -9.18 3.22
C THR A 73 -20.58 -10.35 2.25
N PRO A 74 -20.85 -10.25 0.93
CA PRO A 74 -20.64 -11.37 0.02
C PRO A 74 -19.18 -11.83 -0.04
N ALA A 75 -18.24 -10.89 -0.06
CA ALA A 75 -16.81 -11.19 -0.05
C ALA A 75 -16.37 -11.85 1.27
N PHE A 76 -16.85 -11.35 2.41
CA PHE A 76 -16.60 -11.98 3.71
C PHE A 76 -17.11 -13.42 3.76
N LEU A 77 -18.33 -13.67 3.29
CA LEU A 77 -18.92 -15.01 3.25
C LEU A 77 -18.13 -15.93 2.31
N ALA A 78 -17.67 -15.45 1.15
CA ALA A 78 -16.81 -16.21 0.25
C ALA A 78 -15.49 -16.62 0.92
N ALA A 79 -14.88 -15.71 1.70
CA ALA A 79 -13.68 -16.03 2.46
C ALA A 79 -13.95 -17.10 3.54
N LEU A 80 -15.04 -16.98 4.31
CA LEU A 80 -15.39 -17.96 5.34
C LEU A 80 -15.74 -19.33 4.77
N THR A 81 -16.54 -19.40 3.70
CA THR A 81 -16.93 -20.68 3.10
C THR A 81 -15.74 -21.42 2.50
N SER A 82 -14.69 -20.70 2.09
CA SER A 82 -13.47 -21.32 1.57
C SER A 82 -12.70 -22.20 2.55
N PHE A 83 -12.90 -22.00 3.86
CA PHE A 83 -12.32 -22.89 4.89
C PHE A 83 -12.95 -24.28 4.86
N VAL A 84 -14.23 -24.37 4.48
CA VAL A 84 -14.97 -25.63 4.37
C VAL A 84 -14.80 -26.23 2.97
N LEU A 85 -14.89 -25.42 1.91
CA LEU A 85 -14.84 -25.90 0.52
C LEU A 85 -13.45 -26.39 0.08
N PHE A 86 -12.38 -25.82 0.63
CA PHE A 86 -11.01 -26.19 0.30
C PHE A 86 -10.24 -26.53 1.60
N PRO A 87 -10.50 -27.70 2.22
CA PRO A 87 -9.98 -28.02 3.56
C PRO A 87 -8.50 -28.39 3.57
N HIS A 88 -7.83 -28.56 2.42
CA HIS A 88 -6.40 -28.84 2.40
C HIS A 88 -5.59 -27.60 2.84
N HIS A 89 -4.73 -27.79 3.86
CA HIS A 89 -4.09 -26.73 4.63
C HIS A 89 -2.58 -26.63 4.38
N ASP A 90 -2.16 -26.19 3.20
CA ASP A 90 -0.84 -25.56 3.12
C ASP A 90 -0.90 -24.21 3.87
N PHE A 91 0.17 -23.89 4.59
CA PHE A 91 0.22 -22.72 5.47
C PHE A 91 -0.07 -21.40 4.73
N ARG A 92 0.38 -21.29 3.47
CA ARG A 92 0.15 -20.11 2.63
C ARG A 92 -1.32 -19.91 2.30
N THR A 93 -2.03 -20.97 1.90
CA THR A 93 -3.48 -20.91 1.68
C THR A 93 -4.24 -20.54 2.95
N LEU A 94 -3.84 -21.08 4.11
CA LEU A 94 -4.44 -20.71 5.39
C LEU A 94 -4.25 -19.22 5.70
N LEU A 95 -3.03 -18.69 5.52
CA LEU A 95 -2.74 -17.27 5.70
C LEU A 95 -3.57 -16.38 4.76
N LEU A 96 -3.65 -16.73 3.47
CA LEU A 96 -4.42 -15.95 2.50
C LEU A 96 -5.90 -15.89 2.85
N LYS A 97 -6.53 -17.04 3.13
CA LYS A 97 -7.95 -17.11 3.52
C LYS A 97 -8.22 -16.31 4.79
N SER A 98 -7.32 -16.43 5.77
CA SER A 98 -7.41 -15.70 7.03
C SER A 98 -7.28 -14.19 6.82
N ALA A 99 -6.33 -13.75 5.99
CA ALA A 99 -6.13 -12.34 5.67
C ALA A 99 -7.38 -11.74 4.97
N LEU A 100 -7.94 -12.44 3.97
CA LEU A 100 -9.15 -12.00 3.27
C LEU A 100 -10.36 -11.96 4.22
N ALA A 101 -10.56 -13.00 5.03
CA ALA A 101 -11.64 -13.04 6.01
C ALA A 101 -11.51 -11.91 7.04
N LEU A 102 -10.30 -11.68 7.56
CA LEU A 102 -10.05 -10.63 8.55
C LEU A 102 -10.23 -9.23 7.94
N HIS A 103 -9.76 -8.99 6.71
CA HIS A 103 -9.97 -7.73 6.00
C HIS A 103 -11.46 -7.39 5.91
N PHE A 104 -12.29 -8.29 5.36
CA PHE A 104 -13.71 -8.00 5.19
C PHE A 104 -14.49 -8.04 6.51
N PHE A 105 -14.10 -8.88 7.47
CA PHE A 105 -14.64 -8.82 8.83
C PHE A 105 -14.43 -7.44 9.45
N LYS A 106 -13.20 -6.93 9.38
CA LYS A 106 -12.83 -5.61 9.88
C LYS A 106 -13.64 -4.52 9.16
N ARG A 107 -13.83 -4.60 7.84
CA ARG A 107 -14.68 -3.65 7.09
C ARG A 107 -16.13 -3.67 7.57
N ILE A 108 -16.71 -4.85 7.79
CA ILE A 108 -18.08 -5.01 8.32
C ILE A 108 -18.15 -4.45 9.74
N PHE A 109 -17.20 -4.78 10.60
CA PHE A 109 -17.10 -4.28 11.97
C PHE A 109 -17.06 -2.74 12.00
N GLU A 110 -16.25 -2.12 11.15
CA GLU A 110 -16.20 -0.66 11.03
C GLU A 110 -17.55 -0.06 10.63
N VAL A 111 -18.26 -0.67 9.69
CA VAL A 111 -19.60 -0.19 9.28
C VAL A 111 -20.60 -0.25 10.43
N LEU A 112 -20.52 -1.29 11.27
CA LEU A 112 -21.44 -1.49 12.38
C LEU A 112 -21.12 -0.59 13.58
N VAL A 113 -19.83 -0.44 13.89
CA VAL A 113 -19.36 0.10 15.19
C VAL A 113 -18.66 1.46 15.05
N VAL A 114 -17.89 1.69 14.00
CA VAL A 114 -16.99 2.86 13.89
C VAL A 114 -17.59 3.98 13.03
N HIS A 115 -18.10 3.65 11.84
CA HIS A 115 -18.48 4.64 10.85
C HIS A 115 -19.73 5.45 11.23
N GLN A 116 -19.61 6.77 11.13
CA GLN A 116 -20.71 7.73 11.24
C GLN A 116 -21.17 8.17 9.84
N PHE A 117 -22.29 7.62 9.39
CA PHE A 117 -22.85 7.87 8.06
C PHE A 117 -23.86 9.02 8.07
N SER A 118 -23.80 9.87 7.03
CA SER A 118 -24.72 11.00 6.84
C SER A 118 -25.37 11.05 5.45
N GLY A 119 -25.03 10.11 4.56
CA GLY A 119 -25.44 10.09 3.16
C GLY A 119 -26.24 8.84 2.74
N GLY A 120 -26.44 8.71 1.43
CA GLY A 120 -26.99 7.52 0.80
C GLY A 120 -25.98 6.86 -0.15
N MET A 121 -26.37 5.72 -0.70
CA MET A 121 -25.65 5.05 -1.78
C MET A 121 -26.67 4.67 -2.85
N ILE A 122 -26.31 4.82 -4.12
CA ILE A 122 -27.15 4.39 -5.24
C ILE A 122 -26.89 2.90 -5.52
N LEU A 123 -27.97 2.11 -5.69
CA LEU A 123 -27.89 0.68 -5.93
C LEU A 123 -27.04 0.32 -7.16
N ASP A 124 -27.12 1.11 -8.24
CA ASP A 124 -26.32 0.95 -9.46
C ASP A 124 -24.80 1.01 -9.21
N SER A 125 -24.37 1.73 -8.17
CA SER A 125 -22.97 1.72 -7.73
C SER A 125 -22.70 0.56 -6.78
N ALA A 126 -23.69 0.17 -5.96
CA ALA A 126 -23.52 -0.89 -4.97
C ALA A 126 -23.33 -2.28 -5.59
N ILE A 127 -24.11 -2.62 -6.62
CA ILE A 127 -24.07 -3.93 -7.31
C ILE A 127 -22.68 -4.23 -7.90
N PRO A 128 -22.10 -3.39 -8.78
CA PRO A 128 -20.81 -3.70 -9.39
C PRO A 128 -19.66 -3.73 -8.37
N ILE A 129 -19.72 -2.90 -7.32
CA ILE A 129 -18.69 -2.91 -6.27
C ILE A 129 -18.78 -4.21 -5.45
N SER A 130 -19.99 -4.62 -5.05
CA SER A 130 -20.21 -5.87 -4.30
C SER A 130 -19.76 -7.09 -5.11
N LEU A 131 -20.14 -7.13 -6.40
CA LEU A 131 -19.71 -8.19 -7.31
C LEU A 131 -18.19 -8.20 -7.49
N SER A 132 -17.55 -7.04 -7.62
CA SER A 132 -16.09 -6.93 -7.74
C SER A 132 -15.38 -7.51 -6.52
N TYR A 133 -15.82 -7.18 -5.29
CA TYR A 133 -15.25 -7.72 -4.05
C TYR A 133 -15.46 -9.22 -3.89
N PHE A 134 -16.65 -9.72 -4.25
CA PHE A 134 -16.91 -11.15 -4.24
C PHE A 134 -16.01 -11.90 -5.22
N LEU A 135 -15.97 -11.44 -6.49
CA LEU A 135 -15.17 -12.08 -7.54
C LEU A 135 -13.68 -12.01 -7.22
N SER A 136 -13.18 -10.92 -6.63
CA SER A 136 -11.77 -10.82 -6.27
C SER A 136 -11.39 -11.78 -5.16
N THR A 137 -12.20 -11.87 -4.12
CA THR A 137 -11.98 -12.81 -3.01
C THR A 137 -12.02 -14.26 -3.52
N ALA A 138 -13.05 -14.62 -4.28
CA ALA A 138 -13.18 -15.97 -4.84
C ALA A 138 -12.03 -16.32 -5.80
N SER A 139 -11.63 -15.38 -6.67
CA SER A 139 -10.56 -15.60 -7.64
C SER A 139 -9.17 -15.69 -6.98
N MET A 140 -8.89 -14.93 -5.92
CA MET A 140 -7.63 -15.07 -5.15
C MET A 140 -7.54 -16.44 -4.48
N ILE A 141 -8.62 -16.87 -3.82
CA ILE A 141 -8.69 -18.18 -3.16
C ILE A 141 -8.56 -19.30 -4.19
N TYR A 142 -9.25 -19.19 -5.31
CA TYR A 142 -9.18 -20.18 -6.39
C TYR A 142 -7.80 -20.23 -7.04
N ALA A 143 -7.18 -19.07 -7.32
CA ALA A 143 -5.81 -19.00 -7.84
C ALA A 143 -4.82 -19.67 -6.90
N GLN A 144 -4.95 -19.43 -5.58
CA GLN A 144 -4.10 -20.03 -4.57
C GLN A 144 -4.30 -21.55 -4.48
N HIS A 145 -5.55 -22.01 -4.55
CA HIS A 145 -5.85 -23.44 -4.56
C HIS A 145 -5.21 -24.15 -5.76
N LEU A 146 -5.23 -23.53 -6.95
CA LEU A 146 -4.55 -24.07 -8.14
C LEU A 146 -3.03 -24.08 -8.05
N SER A 147 -2.44 -23.30 -7.13
CA SER A 147 -0.99 -23.29 -6.86
C SER A 147 -0.56 -24.36 -5.85
N GLN A 148 -1.49 -25.14 -5.29
CA GLN A 148 -1.16 -26.21 -4.36
C GLN A 148 -0.31 -27.31 -5.05
N GLY A 149 0.75 -27.75 -4.36
CA GLY A 149 1.68 -28.76 -4.87
C GLY A 149 2.78 -28.20 -5.79
N ILE A 150 2.77 -26.90 -6.10
CA ILE A 150 3.86 -26.21 -6.79
C ILE A 150 4.90 -25.75 -5.76
N SER A 151 6.18 -25.90 -6.07
CA SER A 151 7.27 -25.35 -5.23
C SER A 151 7.12 -23.84 -5.06
N GLU A 152 7.31 -23.35 -3.83
CA GLU A 152 7.23 -21.92 -3.53
C GLU A 152 8.25 -21.14 -4.39
N PRO A 153 7.86 -20.02 -5.03
CA PRO A 153 8.75 -19.25 -5.87
C PRO A 153 9.82 -18.56 -5.00
N PRO A 154 11.12 -18.86 -5.20
CA PRO A 154 12.17 -18.20 -4.44
C PRO A 154 12.37 -16.77 -4.93
N VAL A 155 12.40 -15.80 -4.02
CA VAL A 155 12.79 -14.43 -4.36
C VAL A 155 14.29 -14.25 -4.21
N ASP A 156 14.94 -13.91 -5.32
CA ASP A 156 16.32 -13.45 -5.32
C ASP A 156 16.40 -11.99 -4.85
N LEU A 157 16.94 -11.79 -3.64
CA LEU A 157 17.15 -10.47 -3.03
C LEU A 157 18.37 -9.73 -3.56
N LYS A 158 19.21 -10.34 -4.40
CA LYS A 158 20.42 -9.71 -4.95
C LYS A 158 20.09 -8.42 -5.70
N TYR A 159 19.14 -8.45 -6.62
CA TYR A 159 18.77 -7.26 -7.40
C TYR A 159 18.13 -6.16 -6.55
N PRO A 160 17.14 -6.45 -5.67
CA PRO A 160 16.66 -5.47 -4.69
C PRO A 160 17.77 -4.91 -3.80
N GLY A 161 18.71 -5.74 -3.34
CA GLY A 161 19.84 -5.34 -2.53
C GLY A 161 20.79 -4.39 -3.26
N VAL A 162 21.11 -4.68 -4.52
CA VAL A 162 21.91 -3.78 -5.38
C VAL A 162 21.20 -2.44 -5.56
N LEU A 163 19.89 -2.44 -5.83
CA LEU A 163 19.13 -1.20 -5.97
C LEU A 163 19.13 -0.39 -4.67
N LEU A 164 18.90 -1.03 -3.52
CA LEU A 164 18.93 -0.36 -2.21
C LEU A 164 20.32 0.22 -1.90
N PHE A 165 21.38 -0.52 -2.23
CA PHE A 165 22.75 -0.04 -2.10
C PHE A 165 23.02 1.20 -2.96
N LEU A 166 22.57 1.19 -4.23
CA LEU A 166 22.71 2.33 -5.14
C LEU A 166 21.95 3.57 -4.64
N ILE A 167 20.73 3.39 -4.12
CA ILE A 167 19.97 4.48 -3.48
C ILE A 167 20.72 5.01 -2.26
N GLY A 168 21.23 4.12 -1.41
CA GLY A 168 21.96 4.48 -0.20
C GLY A 168 23.24 5.27 -0.49
N ILE A 169 24.09 4.78 -1.41
CA ILE A 169 25.35 5.45 -1.75
C ILE A 169 25.10 6.74 -2.53
N GLY A 170 24.13 6.76 -3.45
CA GLY A 170 23.75 7.96 -4.19
C GLY A 170 23.17 9.04 -3.28
N GLY A 171 22.28 8.64 -2.35
CA GLY A 171 21.72 9.52 -1.33
C GLY A 171 22.80 10.07 -0.41
N ASN A 172 23.70 9.21 0.09
CA ASN A 172 24.84 9.63 0.91
C ASN A 172 25.70 10.66 0.16
N PHE A 173 26.12 10.37 -1.07
CA PHE A 173 26.90 11.29 -1.89
C PHE A 173 26.20 12.64 -2.12
N TYR A 174 24.90 12.62 -2.47
CA TYR A 174 24.10 13.83 -2.67
C TYR A 174 24.11 14.73 -1.43
N HIS A 175 23.92 14.15 -0.24
CA HIS A 175 23.93 14.89 1.02
C HIS A 175 25.32 15.43 1.36
N HIS A 176 26.39 14.66 1.15
CA HIS A 176 27.75 15.18 1.30
C HIS A 176 28.07 16.33 0.34
N TYR A 177 27.56 16.27 -0.89
CA TYR A 177 27.70 17.36 -1.86
C TYR A 177 26.95 18.63 -1.43
N LEU A 178 25.75 18.51 -0.87
CA LEU A 178 25.04 19.65 -0.30
C LEU A 178 25.79 20.24 0.90
N LEU A 179 26.28 19.39 1.81
CA LEU A 179 27.06 19.82 2.98
C LEU A 179 28.36 20.54 2.57
N SER A 180 29.03 20.09 1.51
CA SER A 180 30.26 20.72 1.03
C SER A 180 30.04 22.15 0.52
N LYS A 181 28.83 22.49 0.07
CA LYS A 181 28.47 23.85 -0.40
C LYS A 181 28.16 24.85 0.71
N LEU A 182 27.90 24.40 1.94
CA LEU A 182 27.47 25.28 3.03
C LEU A 182 28.58 26.18 3.58
N ARG A 183 29.86 25.85 3.32
CA ARG A 183 31.03 26.59 3.79
C ARG A 183 32.03 26.85 2.65
N GLY A 184 32.61 28.05 2.62
CA GLY A 184 33.77 28.39 1.79
C GLY A 184 35.09 28.01 2.46
N LYS A 185 36.21 28.04 1.72
CA LYS A 185 37.56 27.83 2.29
C LYS A 185 37.81 28.81 3.44
N GLY A 186 38.07 28.29 4.64
CA GLY A 186 38.41 29.07 5.85
C GLY A 186 37.23 29.39 6.78
N ASP A 187 36.00 29.03 6.41
CA ASP A 187 34.82 29.26 7.23
C ASP A 187 34.72 28.23 8.39
N LYS A 188 34.64 28.71 9.63
CA LYS A 188 34.56 27.88 10.84
C LYS A 188 33.18 27.92 11.51
N GLU A 189 32.24 28.71 10.97
CA GLU A 189 30.94 28.97 11.60
C GLU A 189 29.93 27.86 11.27
N TYR A 190 29.28 27.27 12.29
CA TYR A 190 28.32 26.17 12.06
C TYR A 190 27.07 26.72 11.39
N ARG A 191 26.70 26.14 10.24
CA ARG A 191 25.49 26.49 9.51
C ARG A 191 24.56 25.30 9.46
N ILE A 192 23.28 25.56 9.69
CA ILE A 192 22.25 24.54 9.60
C ILE A 192 22.00 24.27 8.11
N PRO A 193 22.21 23.03 7.61
CA PRO A 193 21.82 22.66 6.25
C PRO A 193 20.33 22.91 6.04
N LYS A 194 19.96 23.57 4.93
CA LYS A 194 18.56 23.76 4.52
C LYS A 194 18.33 23.11 3.16
N GLY A 195 17.22 22.40 3.00
CA GLY A 195 16.82 21.71 1.77
C GLY A 195 17.27 20.25 1.66
N GLY A 196 16.61 19.47 0.80
CA GLY A 196 16.81 18.01 0.68
C GLY A 196 16.10 17.24 1.80
N LEU A 197 16.64 16.07 2.20
CA LEU A 197 16.15 15.32 3.37
C LEU A 197 16.70 15.86 4.71
N PHE A 198 17.54 16.91 4.68
CA PHE A 198 18.04 17.55 5.90
C PHE A 198 16.94 18.19 6.77
N ASP A 199 15.80 18.52 6.17
CA ASP A 199 14.62 19.00 6.90
C ASP A 199 13.91 17.87 7.69
N PHE A 200 14.31 16.60 7.48
CA PHE A 200 13.76 15.40 8.13
C PHE A 200 14.75 14.64 9.01
N VAL A 201 16.05 14.70 8.71
CA VAL A 201 17.10 13.95 9.42
C VAL A 201 18.30 14.86 9.66
N LEU A 202 18.57 15.14 10.94
CA LEU A 202 19.69 15.97 11.37
C LEU A 202 20.96 15.11 11.43
N VAL A 203 21.67 14.96 10.32
CA VAL A 203 23.04 14.42 10.31
C VAL A 203 23.98 15.48 9.73
N VAL A 204 24.59 16.23 10.63
CA VAL A 204 25.69 17.13 10.30
C VAL A 204 26.97 16.31 10.28
N HIS A 205 27.57 16.12 9.12
CA HIS A 205 28.95 15.64 9.03
C HIS A 205 29.80 16.71 8.35
N GLN A 206 30.68 17.37 9.12
CA GLN A 206 31.87 18.01 8.58
C GLN A 206 33.01 18.00 9.60
N PHE A 207 34.17 17.56 9.12
CA PHE A 207 35.42 17.49 9.86
C PHE A 207 36.07 18.87 9.91
N SER A 208 36.05 19.52 11.08
CA SER A 208 36.74 20.79 11.34
C SER A 208 37.97 20.64 12.24
N GLY A 209 38.35 19.39 12.56
CA GLY A 209 39.52 19.06 13.38
C GLY A 209 40.30 17.89 12.77
N GLY A 210 41.60 17.82 13.08
CA GLY A 210 42.39 16.63 12.80
C GLY A 210 41.86 15.45 13.60
N MET A 211 41.85 14.25 13.01
CA MET A 211 41.57 13.03 13.73
C MET A 211 42.83 12.63 14.51
N ILE A 212 42.70 12.43 15.82
CA ILE A 212 43.81 11.93 16.63
C ILE A 212 44.16 10.52 16.13
N LEU A 213 45.46 10.22 16.02
CA LEU A 213 45.96 8.96 15.44
C LEU A 213 45.37 7.73 16.18
N ASP A 214 45.25 7.82 17.50
CA ASP A 214 44.66 6.79 18.36
C ASP A 214 43.19 6.48 18.03
N SER A 215 42.46 7.41 17.39
CA SER A 215 41.11 7.17 16.88
C SER A 215 41.13 6.70 15.42
N ALA A 216 42.06 7.24 14.61
CA ALA A 216 42.17 6.86 13.20
C ALA A 216 42.54 5.39 13.00
N ILE A 217 43.46 4.87 13.82
CA ILE A 217 43.92 3.49 13.76
C ILE A 217 42.78 2.48 14.00
N PRO A 218 42.05 2.50 15.13
CA PRO A 218 41.00 1.52 15.38
C PRO A 218 39.83 1.65 14.41
N ILE A 219 39.46 2.88 14.01
CA ILE A 219 38.40 3.09 13.02
C ILE A 219 38.80 2.46 11.68
N SER A 220 39.99 2.77 11.17
CA SER A 220 40.48 2.22 9.90
C SER A 220 40.62 0.69 9.94
N LEU A 221 41.15 0.16 11.04
CA LEU A 221 41.26 -1.28 11.25
C LEU A 221 39.89 -1.95 11.30
N SER A 222 38.89 -1.34 11.94
CA SER A 222 37.53 -1.88 12.01
C SER A 222 36.87 -1.95 10.63
N TYR A 223 37.02 -0.92 9.79
CA TYR A 223 36.53 -0.92 8.41
C TYR A 223 37.23 -1.96 7.56
N PHE A 224 38.55 -2.07 7.69
CA PHE A 224 39.34 -3.08 6.97
C PHE A 224 38.91 -4.50 7.36
N LEU A 225 38.85 -4.81 8.66
CA LEU A 225 38.45 -6.12 9.16
C LEU A 225 37.02 -6.44 8.74
N SER A 226 36.07 -5.51 8.91
CA SER A 226 34.68 -5.71 8.48
C SER A 226 34.59 -6.02 6.99
N THR A 227 35.31 -5.28 6.15
CA THR A 227 35.30 -5.49 4.69
C THR A 227 35.92 -6.84 4.32
N ALA A 228 37.11 -7.15 4.87
CA ALA A 228 37.81 -8.41 4.61
C ALA A 228 36.99 -9.62 5.07
N SER A 229 36.40 -9.56 6.26
CA SER A 229 35.55 -10.63 6.79
C SER A 229 34.29 -10.84 5.95
N MET A 230 33.63 -9.77 5.47
CA MET A 230 32.47 -9.90 4.58
C MET A 230 32.84 -10.55 3.24
N ILE A 231 33.97 -10.15 2.63
CA ILE A 231 34.45 -10.75 1.38
C ILE A 231 34.82 -12.22 1.59
N TYR A 232 35.52 -12.53 2.67
CA TYR A 232 35.91 -13.91 3.00
C TYR A 232 34.69 -14.81 3.27
N ALA A 233 33.69 -14.32 4.01
CA ALA A 233 32.44 -15.04 4.24
C ALA A 233 31.69 -15.32 2.92
N GLN A 234 31.68 -14.35 2.00
CA GLN A 234 31.09 -14.54 0.67
C GLN A 234 31.88 -15.56 -0.16
N HIS A 235 33.21 -15.57 -0.07
CA HIS A 235 34.05 -16.56 -0.74
C HIS A 235 33.78 -17.98 -0.21
N LEU A 236 33.66 -18.16 1.10
CA LEU A 236 33.30 -19.46 1.71
C LEU A 236 31.90 -19.95 1.31
N SER A 237 31.02 -19.04 0.89
CA SER A 237 29.66 -19.36 0.46
C SER A 237 29.59 -19.75 -1.02
N GLN A 238 30.70 -19.76 -1.76
CA GLN A 238 30.73 -20.17 -3.16
C GLN A 238 30.32 -21.63 -3.32
N GLY A 239 29.35 -21.89 -4.20
CA GLY A 239 28.81 -23.23 -4.44
C GLY A 239 27.68 -23.63 -3.49
N ILE A 240 27.35 -22.81 -2.49
CA ILE A 240 26.14 -22.97 -1.68
C ILE A 240 24.97 -22.31 -2.42
N SER A 241 23.81 -22.97 -2.43
CA SER A 241 22.59 -22.40 -3.01
C SER A 241 22.19 -21.11 -2.29
N GLU A 242 21.78 -20.09 -3.04
CA GLU A 242 21.27 -18.84 -2.49
C GLU A 242 20.06 -19.12 -1.56
N PRO A 243 19.98 -18.46 -0.39
CA PRO A 243 18.86 -18.68 0.52
C PRO A 243 17.57 -18.17 -0.11
N PRO A 244 16.53 -19.01 -0.27
CA PRO A 244 15.27 -18.56 -0.82
C PRO A 244 14.55 -17.68 0.21
N VAL A 245 14.12 -16.49 -0.19
CA VAL A 245 13.22 -15.67 0.64
C VAL A 245 11.80 -15.83 0.15
N ASP A 246 10.94 -16.27 1.06
CA ASP A 246 9.50 -16.34 0.82
C ASP A 246 8.84 -15.01 1.21
N LEU A 247 8.12 -14.40 0.27
CA LEU A 247 7.39 -13.14 0.51
C LEU A 247 6.22 -13.27 1.48
N LYS A 248 5.78 -14.48 1.84
CA LYS A 248 4.65 -14.65 2.76
C LYS A 248 4.88 -13.98 4.11
N TYR A 249 6.10 -14.00 4.66
CA TYR A 249 6.38 -13.37 5.96
C TYR A 249 6.43 -11.84 5.88
N PRO A 250 7.17 -11.21 4.93
CA PRO A 250 7.00 -9.78 4.65
C PRO A 250 5.55 -9.40 4.34
N GLY A 251 4.81 -10.26 3.65
CA GLY A 251 3.41 -10.06 3.31
C GLY A 251 2.50 -10.00 4.53
N VAL A 252 2.69 -10.89 5.52
CA VAL A 252 1.98 -10.83 6.81
C VAL A 252 2.28 -9.52 7.54
N LEU A 253 3.55 -9.09 7.58
CA LEU A 253 3.92 -7.82 8.21
C LEU A 253 3.23 -6.62 7.53
N LEU A 254 3.28 -6.56 6.20
CA LEU A 254 2.62 -5.50 5.43
C LEU A 254 1.10 -5.52 5.64
N PHE A 255 0.48 -6.70 5.63
CA PHE A 255 -0.95 -6.86 5.91
C PHE A 255 -1.32 -6.30 7.30
N LEU A 256 -0.57 -6.65 8.34
CA LEU A 256 -0.81 -6.14 9.71
C LEU A 256 -0.65 -4.61 9.80
N ILE A 257 0.35 -4.04 9.14
CA ILE A 257 0.53 -2.58 9.05
C ILE A 257 -0.65 -1.94 8.31
N GLY A 258 -1.05 -2.53 7.18
CA GLY A 258 -2.15 -2.07 6.33
C GLY A 258 -3.48 -2.06 7.05
N ILE A 259 -3.91 -3.20 7.59
CA ILE A 259 -5.19 -3.32 8.29
C ILE A 259 -5.26 -2.42 9.54
N GLY A 260 -4.16 -2.34 10.31
CA GLY A 260 -4.07 -1.52 11.51
C GLY A 260 -4.10 -0.03 11.20
N GLY A 261 -3.28 0.43 10.25
CA GLY A 261 -3.26 1.82 9.82
C GLY A 261 -4.58 2.24 9.16
N ASN A 262 -5.22 1.37 8.38
CA ASN A 262 -6.52 1.66 7.78
C ASN A 262 -7.60 1.82 8.86
N PHE A 263 -7.64 0.92 9.86
CA PHE A 263 -8.56 1.04 11.00
C PHE A 263 -8.35 2.32 11.81
N TYR A 264 -7.09 2.62 12.16
CA TYR A 264 -6.75 3.82 12.92
C TYR A 264 -7.25 5.10 12.24
N HIS A 265 -7.06 5.23 10.93
CA HIS A 265 -7.50 6.43 10.20
C HIS A 265 -9.02 6.48 10.00
N HIS A 266 -9.74 5.35 9.87
CA HIS A 266 -11.21 5.38 9.92
C HIS A 266 -11.74 5.77 11.30
N TYR A 267 -11.08 5.31 12.37
CA TYR A 267 -11.42 5.72 13.73
C TYR A 267 -11.23 7.23 13.91
N LEU A 268 -10.14 7.82 13.43
CA LEU A 268 -9.95 9.28 13.43
C LEU A 268 -11.07 9.99 12.64
N LEU A 269 -11.43 9.49 11.45
CA LEU A 269 -12.53 10.05 10.66
C LEU A 269 -13.88 9.99 11.39
N SER A 270 -14.12 8.93 12.17
CA SER A 270 -15.36 8.80 12.95
C SER A 270 -15.49 9.88 14.03
N LYS A 271 -14.38 10.32 14.63
CA LYS A 271 -14.37 11.37 15.66
C LYS A 271 -14.71 12.76 15.13
N LEU A 272 -14.59 12.97 13.82
CA LEU A 272 -14.89 14.26 13.21
C LEU A 272 -16.39 14.56 13.17
N ARG A 273 -17.25 13.56 13.41
CA ARG A 273 -18.70 13.69 13.36
C ARG A 273 -19.33 13.31 14.69
N GLY A 274 -20.14 14.21 15.24
CA GLY A 274 -21.08 13.89 16.31
C GLY A 274 -22.26 13.07 15.78
N LYS A 275 -23.02 12.43 16.68
CA LYS A 275 -24.27 11.73 16.31
C LYS A 275 -25.23 12.72 15.63
N GLY A 276 -25.56 12.48 14.36
CA GLY A 276 -26.48 13.31 13.58
C GLY A 276 -25.83 14.49 12.83
N ASP A 277 -24.52 14.71 13.01
CA ASP A 277 -23.79 15.76 12.28
C ASP A 277 -23.63 15.40 10.79
N LYS A 278 -24.06 16.30 9.91
CA LYS A 278 -23.95 16.16 8.45
C LYS A 278 -22.84 17.02 7.86
N GLU A 279 -22.24 17.89 8.66
CA GLU A 279 -21.17 18.77 8.23
C GLU A 279 -19.88 17.99 7.95
N TYR A 280 -19.09 18.48 7.00
CA TYR A 280 -17.78 17.92 6.71
C TYR A 280 -16.74 18.80 7.39
N ARG A 281 -15.73 18.18 7.96
CA ARG A 281 -14.60 18.86 8.61
C ARG A 281 -13.30 18.38 8.00
N ILE A 282 -12.27 19.22 8.06
CA ILE A 282 -10.92 18.85 7.63
C ILE A 282 -10.36 17.86 8.67
N PRO A 283 -9.99 16.63 8.28
CA PRO A 283 -9.41 15.66 9.20
C PRO A 283 -8.02 16.12 9.65
N LYS A 284 -7.68 15.86 10.92
CA LYS A 284 -6.36 16.17 11.52
C LYS A 284 -5.85 14.99 12.33
N GLY A 285 -4.52 14.91 12.48
CA GLY A 285 -3.83 13.89 13.26
C GLY A 285 -3.55 12.60 12.49
N GLY A 286 -2.55 11.84 12.97
CA GLY A 286 -2.03 10.70 12.22
C GLY A 286 -1.40 11.16 10.90
N LEU A 287 -1.62 10.43 9.81
CA LEU A 287 -1.12 10.83 8.49
C LEU A 287 -2.03 11.88 7.80
N PHE A 288 -3.14 12.31 8.42
CA PHE A 288 -4.00 13.34 7.82
C PHE A 288 -3.30 14.70 7.70
N ASP A 289 -2.24 14.94 8.48
CA ASP A 289 -1.45 16.16 8.40
C ASP A 289 -0.58 16.21 7.12
N PHE A 290 -0.41 15.08 6.42
CA PHE A 290 0.37 15.00 5.18
C PHE A 290 -0.47 14.66 3.95
N VAL A 291 -1.49 13.81 4.11
CA VAL A 291 -2.34 13.32 3.02
C VAL A 291 -3.81 13.31 3.38
N ILE A 292 -4.71 13.56 2.43
CA ILE A 292 -6.16 13.60 2.70
C ILE A 292 -6.80 12.20 2.81
N CYS A 293 -6.17 11.18 2.22
CA CYS A 293 -6.66 9.80 2.21
C CYS A 293 -5.64 8.78 2.74
N PRO A 294 -5.13 8.90 3.98
CA PRO A 294 -4.19 7.95 4.55
C PRO A 294 -4.81 6.55 4.71
N HIS A 295 -6.11 6.47 4.98
CA HIS A 295 -6.84 5.20 5.01
C HIS A 295 -6.73 4.45 3.66
N TYR A 296 -6.80 5.15 2.51
CA TYR A 296 -6.57 4.52 1.20
C TYR A 296 -5.12 4.06 1.01
N LEU A 297 -4.14 4.82 1.52
CA LEU A 297 -2.74 4.40 1.48
C LEU A 297 -2.53 3.09 2.25
N PHE A 298 -3.08 3.00 3.46
CA PHE A 298 -2.99 1.77 4.26
C PHE A 298 -3.79 0.61 3.66
N GLU A 299 -4.88 0.87 2.95
CA GLU A 299 -5.61 -0.16 2.19
C GLU A 299 -4.77 -0.71 1.03
N ILE A 300 -3.97 0.13 0.35
CA ILE A 300 -3.00 -0.32 -0.66
C ILE A 300 -1.93 -1.21 -0.02
N ILE A 301 -1.38 -0.80 1.13
CA ILE A 301 -0.38 -1.59 1.87
C ILE A 301 -0.96 -2.95 2.28
N ASP A 302 -2.22 -2.97 2.69
CA ASP A 302 -2.96 -4.19 3.03
C ASP A 302 -3.05 -5.18 1.87
N PHE A 303 -3.46 -4.70 0.68
CA PHE A 303 -3.52 -5.53 -0.54
C PHE A 303 -2.16 -5.93 -1.10
N LEU A 304 -1.12 -5.11 -0.90
CA LEU A 304 0.27 -5.51 -1.17
C LEU A 304 0.69 -6.67 -0.27
N GLY A 305 0.33 -6.63 1.02
CA GLY A 305 0.54 -7.74 1.95
C GLY A 305 -0.16 -9.02 1.49
N ILE A 306 -1.43 -8.93 1.08
CA ILE A 306 -2.19 -10.06 0.53
C ILE A 306 -1.53 -10.62 -0.74
N SER A 307 -1.03 -9.74 -1.63
CA SER A 307 -0.32 -10.16 -2.85
C SER A 307 1.00 -10.87 -2.56
N PHE A 308 1.71 -10.45 -1.52
CA PHE A 308 2.96 -11.08 -1.07
C PHE A 308 2.71 -12.42 -0.37
N ILE A 309 1.59 -12.56 0.36
CA ILE A 309 1.17 -13.86 0.92
C ILE A 309 0.82 -14.82 -0.23
N SER A 310 0.02 -14.38 -1.20
CA SER A 310 -0.46 -15.25 -2.28
C SER A 310 0.62 -15.56 -3.32
N GLN A 311 1.41 -14.56 -3.72
CA GLN A 311 2.34 -14.62 -4.87
C GLN A 311 1.67 -15.13 -6.16
N THR A 312 0.39 -14.81 -6.40
CA THR A 312 -0.31 -15.19 -7.63
C THR A 312 -0.47 -14.00 -8.57
N LEU A 313 -0.49 -14.26 -9.88
CA LEU A 313 -0.72 -13.24 -10.90
C LEU A 313 -1.99 -12.43 -10.62
N TYR A 314 -3.07 -13.12 -10.24
CA TYR A 314 -4.36 -12.49 -9.97
C TYR A 314 -4.28 -11.48 -8.81
N ALA A 315 -3.65 -11.86 -7.69
CA ALA A 315 -3.53 -10.97 -6.54
C ALA A 315 -2.74 -9.69 -6.88
N PHE A 316 -1.64 -9.82 -7.62
CA PHE A 316 -0.88 -8.66 -8.08
C PHE A 316 -1.66 -7.79 -9.07
N SER A 317 -2.36 -8.38 -10.04
CA SER A 317 -3.20 -7.63 -10.98
C SER A 317 -4.32 -6.87 -10.27
N PHE A 318 -5.00 -7.52 -9.32
CA PHE A 318 -6.05 -6.88 -8.53
C PHE A 318 -5.50 -5.73 -7.67
N THR A 319 -4.35 -5.92 -7.02
CA THR A 319 -3.71 -4.89 -6.20
C THR A 319 -3.28 -3.69 -7.02
N LEU A 320 -2.70 -3.91 -8.21
CA LEU A 320 -2.36 -2.83 -9.13
C LEU A 320 -3.61 -2.08 -9.61
N GLY A 321 -4.69 -2.79 -9.93
CA GLY A 321 -5.98 -2.18 -10.23
C GLY A 321 -6.52 -1.33 -9.08
N THR A 322 -6.43 -1.85 -7.86
CA THR A 322 -6.86 -1.15 -6.63
C THR A 322 -6.04 0.10 -6.38
N ILE A 323 -4.73 0.09 -6.64
CA ILE A 323 -3.87 1.28 -6.59
C ILE A 323 -4.41 2.36 -7.53
N PHE A 324 -4.67 2.02 -8.81
CA PHE A 324 -5.22 3.00 -9.76
C PHE A 324 -6.58 3.54 -9.32
N TYR A 325 -7.46 2.68 -8.84
CA TYR A 325 -8.77 3.10 -8.33
C TYR A 325 -8.63 4.09 -7.17
N LEU A 326 -7.84 3.74 -6.15
CA LEU A 326 -7.68 4.55 -4.95
C LEU A 326 -6.90 5.84 -5.19
N MET A 327 -5.94 5.83 -6.12
CA MET A 327 -5.27 7.05 -6.59
C MET A 327 -6.24 8.01 -7.29
N GLY A 328 -7.11 7.49 -8.17
CA GLY A 328 -8.14 8.30 -8.81
C GLY A 328 -9.13 8.88 -7.81
N ARG A 329 -9.56 8.07 -6.84
CA ARG A 329 -10.51 8.46 -5.80
C ARG A 329 -9.91 9.43 -4.76
N SER A 330 -8.64 9.29 -4.43
CA SER A 330 -7.92 10.22 -3.53
C SER A 330 -7.74 11.58 -4.21
N TYR A 331 -7.38 11.61 -5.49
CA TYR A 331 -7.29 12.84 -6.27
C TYR A 331 -8.63 13.58 -6.34
N ALA A 332 -9.70 12.87 -6.69
CA ALA A 332 -11.06 13.40 -6.68
C ALA A 332 -11.44 13.96 -5.30
N THR A 333 -11.10 13.23 -4.24
CA THR A 333 -11.34 13.65 -2.86
C THR A 333 -10.61 14.93 -2.51
N ARG A 334 -9.33 15.05 -2.87
CA ARG A 334 -8.54 16.27 -2.64
C ARG A 334 -9.16 17.47 -3.34
N ARG A 335 -9.53 17.32 -4.62
CA ARG A 335 -10.20 18.40 -5.37
C ARG A 335 -11.51 18.83 -4.72
N TRP A 336 -12.29 17.86 -4.23
CA TRP A 336 -13.54 18.16 -3.52
C TRP A 336 -13.30 18.94 -2.21
N TYR A 337 -12.24 18.63 -1.46
CA TYR A 337 -11.89 19.39 -0.25
C TYR A 337 -11.44 20.81 -0.60
N LEU A 338 -10.58 20.99 -1.60
CA LEU A 338 -10.16 22.30 -2.10
C LEU A 338 -11.33 23.17 -2.57
N SER A 339 -12.34 22.57 -3.23
CA SER A 339 -13.52 23.32 -3.67
C SER A 339 -14.49 23.66 -2.53
N LYS A 340 -14.39 22.97 -1.39
CA LYS A 340 -15.36 23.08 -0.30
C LYS A 340 -14.89 23.97 0.86
N PHE A 341 -13.58 23.99 1.13
CA PHE A 341 -13.01 24.74 2.24
C PHE A 341 -12.04 25.79 1.71
N GLU A 342 -12.36 27.07 1.92
CA GLU A 342 -11.51 28.19 1.50
C GLU A 342 -10.11 28.12 2.13
N ASN A 343 -10.02 27.70 3.40
CA ASN A 343 -8.77 27.60 4.16
C ASN A 343 -8.17 26.18 4.15
N PHE A 344 -8.34 25.41 3.07
CA PHE A 344 -7.73 24.08 2.99
C PHE A 344 -6.21 24.17 2.77
N PRO A 345 -5.38 23.47 3.57
CA PRO A 345 -3.92 23.49 3.41
C PRO A 345 -3.49 22.89 2.07
N GLU A 346 -2.82 23.68 1.22
CA GLU A 346 -2.41 23.26 -0.13
C GLU A 346 -1.29 22.22 -0.14
N ASP A 347 -0.48 22.19 0.91
CA ASP A 347 0.63 21.26 1.11
C ASP A 347 0.16 19.82 1.36
N VAL A 348 -1.05 19.63 1.90
CA VAL A 348 -1.66 18.31 2.08
C VAL A 348 -1.91 17.64 0.72
N LYS A 349 -1.30 16.46 0.55
CA LYS A 349 -1.33 15.68 -0.69
C LYS A 349 -2.53 14.72 -0.75
N ALA A 350 -2.76 14.06 -1.87
CA ALA A 350 -3.93 13.20 -2.07
C ALA A 350 -3.80 11.86 -1.32
N LEU A 351 -2.64 11.21 -1.39
CA LEU A 351 -2.44 9.81 -0.98
C LEU A 351 -1.02 9.49 -0.52
N ILE A 352 0.02 9.93 -1.22
CA ILE A 352 1.42 9.63 -0.92
C ILE A 352 2.04 10.88 -0.30
N PRO A 353 2.51 10.81 0.96
CA PRO A 353 3.11 11.95 1.64
C PRO A 353 4.19 12.62 0.78
N TYR A 354 4.11 13.95 0.68
CA TYR A 354 5.03 14.82 -0.08
C TYR A 354 5.08 14.62 -1.60
N LEU A 355 4.44 13.60 -2.16
CA LEU A 355 4.53 13.25 -3.58
C LEU A 355 3.22 13.45 -4.34
N PHE A 356 2.13 12.79 -3.89
CA PHE A 356 0.87 12.74 -4.65
C PHE A 356 -0.34 12.93 -3.77
#